data_AF-A0A1B7MJY3-F1
#
_entry.id   AF-A0A1B7MJY3-F1
#
_cell.length_a   1.000
_cell.length_b   1.000
_cell.length_c   1.000
_cell.angle_alpha   90.00
_cell.angle_beta   90.00
_cell.angle_gamma   90.00
#
_symmetry.space_group_name_H-M   'P 1'
#
loop_
_entity.id
_entity.type
_entity.pdbx_description
1 polymer ?
#
loop_
_entity_poly.entity_id
_entity_poly.type
_entity_poly.pdbx_seq_one_letter_code
_entity_poly.pdbx_strand_id
1 'polypeptide(L)'
;MAPPSWLSKEQQEFILTYHEQYLECKKKGNFMSFWPPFFEKWEEKWPARVSVLKDVPLDQILTEPQLEEVAKARDTIHKRLTAKLCNDFGNSKVGRRANAAGNTIVSKLIGDIVKSEKKRSRPLKATEVYAKKYYSLRVQPAVKEELNAMKDAPGAPEPKKRAMQVVRKQLKSCWENETAEVKEEVTKLVQEMKEEREKDVSHERKELSKDL
;
A
#
# COMPACT_ATOMS: atom_id res chain seq x y z
N MET A 1 -14.77 4.14 -24.75
CA MET A 1 -15.33 2.75 -24.68
C MET A 1 -14.37 1.90 -23.87
N ALA A 2 -14.85 1.04 -22.97
CA ALA A 2 -13.98 0.11 -22.26
C ALA A 2 -13.34 -0.85 -23.28
N PRO A 3 -12.06 -1.24 -23.12
CA PRO A 3 -11.44 -2.22 -24.00
C PRO A 3 -12.28 -3.49 -24.05
N PRO A 4 -12.42 -4.15 -25.22
CA PRO A 4 -13.11 -5.43 -25.31
C PRO A 4 -12.53 -6.41 -24.29
N SER A 5 -13.40 -7.02 -23.48
CA SER A 5 -12.99 -8.04 -22.52
C SER A 5 -12.42 -9.23 -23.29
N TRP A 6 -11.28 -9.76 -22.84
CA TRP A 6 -10.70 -10.98 -23.41
C TRP A 6 -11.49 -12.25 -23.03
N LEU A 7 -12.52 -12.11 -22.18
CA LEU A 7 -13.42 -13.18 -21.78
C LEU A 7 -14.79 -13.00 -22.44
N SER A 8 -15.38 -14.12 -22.85
CA SER A 8 -16.78 -14.16 -23.30
C SER A 8 -17.75 -13.77 -22.17
N LYS A 9 -19.01 -13.49 -22.52
CA LYS A 9 -20.04 -13.17 -21.51
C LYS A 9 -20.26 -14.35 -20.54
N GLU A 10 -20.34 -15.56 -21.09
CA GLU A 10 -20.51 -16.79 -20.31
C GLU A 10 -19.35 -17.02 -19.32
N GLN A 11 -18.11 -16.79 -19.77
CA GLN A 11 -16.93 -16.87 -18.92
C GLN A 11 -16.96 -15.84 -17.77
N GLN A 12 -17.50 -14.65 -18.03
CA GLN A 12 -17.65 -13.62 -16.99
C GLN A 12 -18.73 -14.01 -15.98
N GLU A 13 -19.87 -14.51 -16.45
CA GLU A 13 -20.96 -14.99 -15.60
C GLU A 13 -20.48 -16.14 -14.69
N PHE A 14 -19.70 -17.08 -15.24
CA PHE A 14 -19.08 -18.13 -14.44
C PHE A 14 -18.16 -17.57 -13.35
N ILE A 15 -17.30 -16.59 -13.65
CA ILE A 15 -16.43 -16.00 -12.63
C ILE A 15 -17.26 -15.37 -11.49
N LEU A 16 -18.39 -14.73 -11.82
CA LEU A 16 -19.25 -14.08 -10.84
C LEU A 16 -19.87 -15.08 -9.84
N THR A 17 -20.12 -16.34 -10.23
CA THR A 17 -20.67 -17.34 -9.30
C THR A 17 -19.70 -17.71 -8.17
N TYR A 18 -18.41 -17.42 -8.32
CA TYR A 18 -17.37 -17.71 -7.31
C TYR A 18 -17.03 -16.51 -6.43
N HIS A 19 -17.74 -15.39 -6.60
CA HIS A 19 -17.46 -14.15 -5.88
C HIS A 19 -17.45 -14.33 -4.35
N GLU A 20 -18.48 -14.96 -3.80
CA GLU A 20 -18.62 -15.14 -2.34
C GLU A 20 -17.54 -16.06 -1.77
N GLN A 21 -17.26 -17.18 -2.44
CA GLN A 21 -16.21 -18.13 -2.06
C GLN A 21 -14.83 -17.46 -2.07
N TYR A 22 -14.55 -16.64 -3.08
CA TYR A 22 -13.29 -15.88 -3.15
C TYR A 22 -13.16 -14.90 -1.97
N LEU A 23 -14.22 -14.18 -1.61
CA LEU A 23 -14.21 -13.26 -0.48
C LEU A 23 -14.02 -14.00 0.87
N GLU A 24 -14.58 -15.19 1.02
CA GLU A 24 -14.39 -16.00 2.22
C GLU A 24 -12.93 -16.48 2.37
N CYS A 25 -12.34 -16.98 1.28
CA CYS A 25 -10.92 -17.35 1.25
C CYS A 25 -9.99 -16.16 1.54
N LYS A 26 -10.35 -14.97 1.03
CA LYS A 26 -9.63 -13.73 1.35
C LYS A 26 -9.68 -13.39 2.83
N LYS A 27 -10.84 -13.53 3.49
CA LYS A 27 -10.98 -13.30 4.94
C LYS A 27 -10.11 -14.27 5.75
N LYS A 28 -10.06 -15.54 5.32
CA LYS A 28 -9.28 -16.60 5.98
C LYS A 28 -7.78 -16.55 5.64
N GLY A 29 -7.38 -15.81 4.61
CA GLY A 29 -5.99 -15.75 4.12
C GLY A 29 -5.51 -17.04 3.45
N ASN A 30 -6.42 -17.97 3.13
CA ASN A 30 -6.09 -19.26 2.52
C ASN A 30 -6.82 -19.41 1.18
N PHE A 31 -6.05 -19.40 0.09
CA PHE A 31 -6.56 -19.55 -1.27
C PHE A 31 -6.31 -20.94 -1.86
N MET A 32 -5.59 -21.82 -1.15
CA MET A 32 -5.30 -23.18 -1.63
C MET A 32 -6.55 -24.04 -1.74
N SER A 33 -7.58 -23.75 -0.96
CA SER A 33 -8.89 -24.42 -1.06
C SER A 33 -9.75 -23.87 -2.20
N PHE A 34 -9.37 -22.74 -2.81
CA PHE A 34 -10.17 -22.06 -3.83
C PHE A 34 -9.63 -22.29 -5.23
N TRP A 35 -8.33 -22.04 -5.44
CA TRP A 35 -7.75 -22.03 -6.78
C TRP A 35 -7.79 -23.38 -7.49
N PRO A 36 -7.37 -24.51 -6.88
CA PRO A 36 -7.37 -25.79 -7.58
C PRO A 36 -8.78 -26.21 -8.04
N PRO A 37 -9.82 -26.22 -7.18
CA PRO A 37 -11.17 -26.57 -7.62
C PRO A 37 -11.78 -25.57 -8.62
N PHE A 38 -11.41 -24.29 -8.53
CA PHE A 38 -11.84 -23.28 -9.50
C PHE A 38 -11.24 -23.54 -10.89
N PHE A 39 -9.94 -23.83 -10.96
CA PHE A 39 -9.26 -24.11 -12.23
C PHE A 39 -9.71 -25.42 -12.85
N GLU A 40 -9.95 -26.46 -12.05
CA GLU A 40 -10.51 -27.72 -12.53
C GLU A 40 -11.85 -27.51 -13.24
N LYS A 41 -12.80 -26.82 -12.59
CA LYS A 41 -14.11 -26.50 -13.17
C LYS A 41 -14.02 -25.54 -14.36
N TRP A 42 -13.02 -24.66 -14.38
CA TRP A 42 -12.75 -23.80 -15.53
C TRP A 42 -12.30 -24.63 -16.74
N GLU A 43 -11.37 -25.56 -16.54
CA GLU A 43 -10.80 -26.41 -17.59
C GLU A 43 -11.81 -27.42 -18.13
N GLU A 44 -12.74 -27.92 -17.31
CA GLU A 44 -13.86 -28.75 -17.77
C GLU A 44 -14.72 -28.02 -18.82
N LYS A 45 -14.99 -26.73 -18.60
CA LYS A 45 -15.83 -25.92 -19.49
C LYS A 45 -15.07 -25.31 -20.66
N TRP A 46 -13.84 -24.88 -20.41
CA TRP A 46 -12.99 -24.24 -21.41
C TRP A 46 -11.58 -24.86 -21.39
N PRO A 47 -11.42 -26.07 -21.95
CA PRO A 47 -10.14 -26.73 -21.99
C PRO A 47 -9.12 -25.87 -22.77
N ALA A 48 -7.95 -25.63 -22.16
CA ALA A 48 -6.88 -24.85 -22.80
C ALA A 48 -6.49 -25.41 -24.17
N ARG A 49 -6.59 -26.73 -24.35
CA ARG A 49 -6.37 -27.44 -25.62
C ARG A 49 -7.19 -26.87 -26.77
N VAL A 50 -8.47 -26.55 -26.56
CA VAL A 50 -9.35 -26.02 -27.61
C VAL A 50 -8.87 -24.65 -28.13
N SER A 51 -8.21 -23.87 -27.27
CA SER A 51 -7.71 -22.54 -27.64
C SER A 51 -6.39 -22.58 -28.43
N VAL A 52 -5.53 -23.56 -28.15
CA VAL A 52 -4.17 -23.69 -28.71
C VAL A 52 -4.14 -24.62 -29.91
N LEU A 53 -4.80 -25.78 -29.79
CA LEU A 53 -4.77 -26.86 -30.78
C LEU A 53 -6.13 -26.96 -31.47
N LYS A 54 -6.48 -25.92 -32.23
CA LYS A 54 -7.78 -25.82 -32.92
C LYS A 54 -8.02 -26.92 -33.94
N ASP A 55 -6.94 -27.44 -34.52
CA ASP A 55 -6.98 -28.40 -35.63
C ASP A 55 -6.78 -29.85 -35.18
N VAL A 56 -6.62 -30.10 -33.87
CA VAL A 56 -6.37 -31.44 -33.31
C VAL A 56 -7.63 -31.93 -32.59
N PRO A 57 -8.27 -33.02 -33.05
CA PRO A 57 -9.42 -33.62 -32.37
C PRO A 57 -9.12 -33.92 -30.90
N LEU A 58 -10.10 -33.74 -30.02
CA LEU A 58 -9.95 -33.94 -28.56
C LEU A 58 -9.54 -35.38 -28.20
N ASP A 59 -9.92 -36.35 -29.01
CA ASP A 59 -9.69 -37.78 -28.76
C ASP A 59 -8.28 -38.26 -29.14
N GLN A 60 -7.49 -37.40 -29.79
CA GLN A 60 -6.13 -37.76 -30.20
C GLN A 60 -5.15 -37.64 -29.04
N ILE A 61 -4.24 -38.61 -28.91
CA ILE A 61 -3.12 -38.56 -27.96
C ILE A 61 -2.19 -37.42 -28.38
N LEU A 62 -1.91 -36.50 -27.46
CA LEU A 62 -1.04 -35.36 -27.69
C LEU A 62 0.42 -35.80 -27.73
N THR A 63 1.19 -35.22 -28.65
CA THR A 63 2.65 -35.36 -28.62
C THR A 63 3.25 -34.55 -27.48
N GLU A 64 4.46 -34.88 -27.05
CA GLU A 64 5.16 -34.18 -25.96
C GLU A 64 5.28 -32.65 -26.21
N PRO A 65 5.60 -32.16 -27.42
CA PRO A 65 5.58 -30.73 -27.70
C PRO A 65 4.20 -30.08 -27.58
N GLN A 66 3.13 -30.80 -27.97
CA GLN A 66 1.75 -30.33 -27.86
C GLN A 66 1.29 -30.27 -26.40
N LEU A 67 1.71 -31.25 -25.57
CA LEU A 67 1.44 -31.25 -24.13
C LEU A 67 2.07 -30.04 -23.46
N GLU A 68 3.32 -29.71 -23.79
CA GLU A 68 3.97 -28.51 -23.26
C GLU A 68 3.24 -27.22 -23.65
N GLU A 69 2.77 -27.14 -24.90
CA GLU A 69 2.08 -25.95 -25.40
C GLU A 69 0.74 -25.75 -24.68
N VAL A 70 -0.03 -26.83 -24.49
CA VAL A 70 -1.26 -26.83 -23.71
C VAL A 70 -0.99 -26.44 -22.25
N ALA A 71 0.09 -26.95 -21.65
CA ALA A 71 0.48 -26.59 -20.28
C ALA A 71 0.85 -25.10 -20.15
N LYS A 72 1.62 -24.55 -21.09
CA LYS A 72 1.96 -23.12 -21.13
C LYS A 72 0.72 -22.23 -21.28
N ALA A 73 -0.23 -22.64 -22.10
CA ALA A 73 -1.48 -21.91 -22.28
C ALA A 73 -2.37 -21.97 -21.04
N ARG A 74 -2.48 -23.16 -20.42
CA ARG A 74 -3.16 -23.36 -19.13
C ARG A 74 -2.61 -22.41 -18.07
N ASP A 75 -1.29 -22.41 -17.87
CA ASP A 75 -0.63 -21.52 -16.91
C ASP A 75 -0.88 -20.04 -17.19
N THR A 76 -0.90 -19.67 -18.48
CA THR A 76 -1.18 -18.29 -18.90
C THR A 76 -2.62 -17.89 -18.57
N ILE A 77 -3.59 -18.76 -18.83
CA ILE A 77 -5.00 -18.55 -18.49
C ILE A 77 -5.15 -18.44 -16.97
N HIS A 78 -4.56 -19.36 -16.20
CA HIS A 78 -4.61 -19.34 -14.73
C HIS A 78 -4.09 -18.03 -14.17
N LYS A 79 -2.91 -17.56 -14.63
CA LYS A 79 -2.35 -16.27 -14.21
C LYS A 79 -3.29 -15.10 -14.52
N ARG A 80 -3.90 -15.09 -15.72
CA ARG A 80 -4.85 -14.04 -16.11
C ARG A 80 -6.13 -14.06 -15.28
N LEU A 81 -6.68 -15.24 -15.00
CA LEU A 81 -7.87 -15.41 -14.15
C LEU A 81 -7.58 -14.98 -12.72
N THR A 82 -6.46 -15.42 -12.14
CA THR A 82 -6.02 -14.98 -10.81
C THR A 82 -5.93 -13.47 -10.73
N ALA A 83 -5.27 -12.83 -11.70
CA ALA A 83 -5.17 -11.39 -11.76
C ALA A 83 -6.55 -10.72 -11.88
N LYS A 84 -7.46 -11.28 -12.68
CA LYS A 84 -8.83 -10.77 -12.84
C LYS A 84 -9.61 -10.82 -11.54
N LEU A 85 -9.72 -11.98 -10.89
CA LEU A 85 -10.45 -12.11 -9.62
C LEU A 85 -9.83 -11.23 -8.52
N CYS A 86 -8.50 -11.16 -8.46
CA CYS A 86 -7.81 -10.25 -7.54
C CYS A 86 -8.09 -8.76 -7.82
N ASN A 87 -8.40 -8.37 -9.06
CA ASN A 87 -8.72 -7.00 -9.41
C ASN A 87 -10.20 -6.67 -9.22
N ASP A 88 -11.07 -7.61 -9.58
CA ASP A 88 -12.53 -7.44 -9.55
C ASP A 88 -13.06 -7.58 -8.12
N PHE A 89 -12.56 -8.55 -7.36
CA PHE A 89 -13.05 -8.89 -6.01
C PHE A 89 -12.06 -8.52 -4.89
N GLY A 90 -10.78 -8.28 -5.23
CA GLY A 90 -9.72 -8.00 -4.27
C GLY A 90 -9.59 -6.55 -3.79
N ASN A 91 -10.52 -5.66 -4.18
CA ASN A 91 -10.41 -4.20 -4.30
C ASN A 91 -9.79 -3.79 -5.63
N SER A 92 -10.51 -2.91 -6.35
CA SER A 92 -10.05 -2.38 -7.63
C SER A 92 -8.65 -1.74 -7.51
N LYS A 93 -7.93 -1.64 -8.63
CA LYS A 93 -6.64 -0.93 -8.69
C LYS A 93 -6.76 0.49 -8.10
N VAL A 94 -7.94 1.11 -8.22
CA VAL A 94 -8.30 2.40 -7.59
C VAL A 94 -8.43 2.27 -6.08
N GLY A 95 -9.14 1.26 -5.57
CA GLY A 95 -9.26 1.00 -4.12
C GLY A 95 -7.90 0.70 -3.46
N ARG A 96 -7.04 -0.09 -4.12
CA ARG A 96 -5.67 -0.33 -3.65
C ARG A 96 -4.82 0.95 -3.66
N ARG A 97 -4.91 1.78 -4.70
CA ARG A 97 -4.24 3.10 -4.75
C ARG A 97 -4.78 4.06 -3.67
N ALA A 98 -6.08 4.06 -3.41
CA ALA A 98 -6.70 4.89 -2.39
C ALA A 98 -6.25 4.49 -0.97
N ASN A 99 -6.12 3.18 -0.70
CA ASN A 99 -5.59 2.66 0.56
C ASN A 99 -4.09 2.94 0.72
N ALA A 100 -3.31 2.74 -0.36
CA ALA A 100 -1.89 3.11 -0.37
C ALA A 100 -1.71 4.63 -0.13
N ALA A 101 -2.53 5.47 -0.76
CA ALA A 101 -2.57 6.92 -0.57
C ALA A 101 -2.96 7.33 0.87
N GLY A 102 -3.86 6.57 1.50
CA GLY A 102 -4.28 6.78 2.89
C GLY A 102 -3.14 6.58 3.89
N ASN A 103 -2.36 5.51 3.72
CA ASN A 103 -1.19 5.26 4.55
C ASN A 103 0.00 6.17 4.20
N THR A 104 0.14 6.61 2.95
CA THR A 104 1.28 7.43 2.55
C THR A 104 1.25 8.83 3.11
N ILE A 105 0.13 9.48 3.41
CA ILE A 105 0.17 10.88 3.90
C ILE A 105 0.76 10.95 5.31
N VAL A 106 0.33 10.07 6.21
CA VAL A 106 0.88 9.99 7.57
C VAL A 106 2.32 9.49 7.54
N SER A 107 2.62 8.44 6.76
CA SER A 107 3.98 7.94 6.59
C SER A 107 4.90 8.92 5.85
N LYS A 108 4.40 9.76 4.94
CA LYS A 108 5.17 10.83 4.27
C LYS A 108 5.41 11.99 5.21
N LEU A 109 4.44 12.42 6.00
CA LEU A 109 4.64 13.56 6.91
C LEU A 109 5.59 13.19 8.06
N ILE A 110 5.45 11.98 8.62
CA ILE A 110 6.41 11.42 9.57
C ILE A 110 7.74 11.14 8.87
N GLY A 111 7.74 10.57 7.66
CA GLY A 111 8.96 10.32 6.90
C GLY A 111 9.72 11.61 6.55
N ASP A 112 9.01 12.67 6.22
CA ASP A 112 9.60 13.97 5.95
C ASP A 112 10.19 14.52 7.25
N ILE A 113 9.48 14.47 8.38
CA ILE A 113 10.00 15.01 9.66
C ILE A 113 11.15 14.16 10.22
N VAL A 114 10.99 12.84 10.22
CA VAL A 114 11.91 11.88 10.85
C VAL A 114 13.11 11.57 9.96
N LYS A 115 12.88 11.38 8.65
CA LYS A 115 13.86 10.81 7.71
C LYS A 115 14.31 11.76 6.59
N SER A 116 13.75 12.95 6.41
CA SER A 116 14.25 13.84 5.35
C SER A 116 15.58 14.47 5.77
N GLU A 117 16.65 14.11 5.06
CA GLU A 117 17.93 14.86 5.02
C GLU A 117 17.85 16.07 4.08
N LYS A 118 16.74 16.22 3.34
CA LYS A 118 16.55 17.35 2.43
C LYS A 118 16.55 18.66 3.20
N LYS A 119 17.40 19.60 2.76
CA LYS A 119 17.44 20.98 3.23
C LYS A 119 16.03 21.60 3.15
N ARG A 120 15.43 21.89 4.31
CA ARG A 120 14.12 22.55 4.37
C ARG A 120 14.30 24.06 4.30
N SER A 121 13.37 24.73 3.62
CA SER A 121 13.31 26.20 3.55
C SER A 121 12.96 26.87 4.90
N ARG A 122 12.52 26.12 5.91
CA ARG A 122 12.20 26.65 7.25
C ARG A 122 12.86 25.79 8.33
N PRO A 123 13.40 26.39 9.42
CA PRO A 123 13.93 25.63 10.53
C PRO A 123 12.80 24.84 11.21
N LEU A 124 13.13 23.69 11.78
CA LEU A 124 12.16 22.86 12.49
C LEU A 124 11.76 23.51 13.82
N LYS A 125 10.50 23.31 14.21
CA LYS A 125 10.00 23.67 15.54
C LYS A 125 10.40 22.62 16.58
N ALA A 126 10.45 22.99 17.86
CA ALA A 126 10.78 22.06 18.95
C ALA A 126 9.91 20.80 18.96
N THR A 127 8.61 20.93 18.72
CA THR A 127 7.70 19.77 18.62
C THR A 127 7.98 18.87 17.41
N GLU A 128 8.48 19.43 16.31
CA GLU A 128 8.90 18.66 15.13
C GLU A 128 10.24 17.96 15.36
N VAL A 129 11.18 18.59 16.07
CA VAL A 129 12.45 17.98 16.50
C VAL A 129 12.20 16.85 17.50
N TYR A 130 11.30 17.07 18.46
CA TYR A 130 10.85 16.03 19.38
C TYR A 130 10.22 14.84 18.63
N ALA A 131 9.34 15.10 17.66
CA ALA A 131 8.79 14.05 16.81
C ALA A 131 9.91 13.34 16.02
N LYS A 132 10.86 14.07 15.44
CA LYS A 132 11.99 13.49 14.70
C LYS A 132 12.77 12.47 15.55
N LYS A 133 12.96 12.76 16.84
CA LYS A 133 13.80 11.95 17.73
C LYS A 133 13.04 10.86 18.50
N TYR A 134 11.84 11.15 18.98
CA TYR A 134 11.11 10.28 19.93
C TYR A 134 9.78 9.75 19.41
N TYR A 135 9.40 10.00 18.14
CA TYR A 135 8.10 9.58 17.63
C TYR A 135 7.86 8.08 17.76
N SER A 136 8.79 7.24 17.30
CA SER A 136 8.61 5.78 17.31
C SER A 136 8.51 5.19 18.71
N LEU A 137 9.22 5.78 19.68
CA LEU A 137 9.31 5.28 21.04
C LEU A 137 8.18 5.78 21.94
N ARG A 138 7.80 7.07 21.81
CA ARG A 138 6.89 7.73 22.76
C ARG A 138 5.51 8.04 22.17
N VAL A 139 5.46 8.55 20.94
CA VAL A 139 4.22 9.05 20.33
C VAL A 139 3.47 7.96 19.57
N GLN A 140 4.19 7.08 18.87
CA GLN A 140 3.60 6.03 18.04
C GLN A 140 2.75 5.01 18.82
N PRO A 141 3.13 4.57 20.03
CA PRO A 141 2.28 3.66 20.82
C PRO A 141 0.91 4.28 21.13
N ALA A 142 0.88 5.50 21.67
CA ALA A 142 -0.36 6.22 22.01
C ALA A 142 -1.26 6.47 20.77
N VAL A 143 -0.65 6.78 19.62
CA VAL A 143 -1.38 6.94 18.36
C VAL A 143 -2.03 5.63 17.91
N LYS A 144 -1.32 4.49 18.03
CA LYS A 144 -1.88 3.17 17.65
C LYS A 144 -3.03 2.78 18.57
N GLU A 145 -2.91 3.02 19.86
CA GLU A 145 -3.96 2.75 20.84
C GLU A 145 -5.23 3.55 20.54
N GLU A 146 -5.11 4.88 20.37
CA GLU A 146 -6.28 5.74 20.08
C GLU A 146 -6.90 5.39 18.72
N LEU A 147 -6.09 5.07 17.70
CA LEU A 147 -6.59 4.62 16.40
C LEU A 147 -7.30 3.27 16.47
N ASN A 148 -6.81 2.34 17.29
CA ASN A 148 -7.46 1.04 17.48
C ASN A 148 -8.78 1.20 18.25
N ALA A 149 -8.83 2.05 19.29
CA ALA A 149 -10.06 2.34 20.02
C ALA A 149 -11.14 2.99 19.14
N MET A 150 -10.74 3.74 18.10
CA MET A 150 -11.66 4.38 17.15
C MET A 150 -12.10 3.49 15.97
N LYS A 151 -11.60 2.24 15.86
CA LYS A 151 -11.97 1.35 14.75
C LYS A 151 -13.44 0.92 14.78
N ASP A 152 -14.03 0.80 15.96
CA ASP A 152 -15.37 0.23 16.15
C ASP A 152 -16.47 1.28 16.44
N ALA A 153 -16.13 2.58 16.42
CA ALA A 153 -17.07 3.65 16.71
C ALA A 153 -17.98 4.00 15.51
N PRO A 154 -19.33 3.92 15.63
CA PRO A 154 -20.25 4.33 14.57
C PRO A 154 -20.24 5.85 14.37
N GLY A 155 -20.16 6.31 13.12
CA GLY A 155 -20.24 7.74 12.75
C GLY A 155 -18.91 8.51 12.74
N ALA A 156 -17.78 7.83 12.89
CA ALA A 156 -16.52 8.53 13.01
C ALA A 156 -16.05 9.12 11.64
N PRO A 157 -15.17 10.16 11.60
CA PRO A 157 -14.77 10.88 10.37
C PRO A 157 -14.07 10.02 9.29
N GLU A 158 -13.66 10.54 8.14
CA GLU A 158 -12.84 9.74 7.22
C GLU A 158 -11.52 9.27 7.89
N PRO A 159 -11.06 8.02 7.66
CA PRO A 159 -9.88 7.44 8.33
C PRO A 159 -8.63 8.32 8.25
N LYS A 160 -8.47 9.06 7.14
CA LYS A 160 -7.33 9.94 6.88
C LYS A 160 -7.32 11.18 7.78
N LYS A 161 -8.47 11.86 7.92
CA LYS A 161 -8.59 13.05 8.77
C LYS A 161 -8.47 12.67 10.24
N ARG A 162 -9.03 11.51 10.64
CA ARG A 162 -8.90 10.96 12.00
C ARG A 162 -7.44 10.75 12.39
N ALA A 163 -6.68 10.01 11.59
CA ALA A 163 -5.31 9.65 11.94
C ALA A 163 -4.39 10.87 12.13
N MET A 164 -4.52 11.88 11.27
CA MET A 164 -3.71 13.10 11.41
C MET A 164 -4.06 13.90 12.66
N GLN A 165 -5.35 13.99 13.00
CA GLN A 165 -5.79 14.67 14.23
C GLN A 165 -5.29 13.94 15.47
N VAL A 166 -5.39 12.61 15.50
CA VAL A 166 -4.87 11.76 16.57
C VAL A 166 -3.35 11.95 16.72
N VAL A 167 -2.58 11.90 15.63
CA VAL A 167 -1.13 12.13 15.67
C VAL A 167 -0.78 13.50 16.25
N ARG A 168 -1.45 14.57 15.80
CA ARG A 168 -1.17 15.93 16.31
C ARG A 168 -1.54 16.08 17.78
N LYS A 169 -2.67 15.52 18.20
CA LYS A 169 -3.14 15.53 19.58
C LYS A 169 -2.17 14.79 20.48
N GLN A 170 -1.79 13.56 20.11
CA GLN A 170 -0.87 12.75 20.90
C GLN A 170 0.55 13.32 20.92
N LEU A 171 1.04 13.84 19.80
CA LEU A 171 2.35 14.51 19.78
C LEU A 171 2.39 15.71 20.74
N LYS A 172 1.33 16.53 20.76
CA LYS A 172 1.23 17.66 21.68
C LYS A 172 1.15 17.19 23.14
N SER A 173 0.31 16.19 23.42
CA SER A 173 0.17 15.60 24.75
C SER A 173 1.48 15.01 25.27
N CYS A 174 2.19 14.22 24.45
CA CYS A 174 3.48 13.65 24.82
C CYS A 174 4.52 14.74 25.08
N TRP A 175 4.59 15.78 24.23
CA TRP A 175 5.51 16.90 24.44
C TRP A 175 5.22 17.69 25.71
N GLU A 176 3.94 17.97 26.01
CA GLU A 176 3.56 18.72 27.21
C GLU A 176 3.88 17.95 28.49
N ASN A 177 3.65 16.64 28.50
CA ASN A 177 3.93 15.75 29.63
C ASN A 177 5.39 15.28 29.72
N GLU A 178 6.25 15.71 28.80
CA GLU A 178 7.64 15.29 28.74
C GLU A 178 8.48 15.93 29.87
N THR A 179 9.55 15.23 30.29
CA THR A 179 10.47 15.70 31.32
C THR A 179 11.20 16.98 30.88
N ALA A 180 11.60 17.80 31.86
CA ALA A 180 12.34 19.04 31.61
C ALA A 180 13.66 18.77 30.87
N GLU A 181 14.35 17.68 31.21
CA GLU A 181 15.62 17.26 30.58
C GLU A 181 15.48 17.03 29.07
N VAL A 182 14.44 16.30 28.66
CA VAL A 182 14.19 16.02 27.24
C VAL A 182 13.73 17.29 26.51
N LYS A 183 12.99 18.17 27.18
CA LYS A 183 12.63 19.49 26.61
C LYS A 183 13.86 20.35 26.36
N GLU A 184 14.78 20.42 27.32
CA GLU A 184 16.04 21.14 27.19
C GLU A 184 16.92 20.57 26.08
N GLU A 185 17.05 19.24 26.02
CA GLU A 185 17.77 18.53 24.97
C GLU A 185 17.20 18.88 23.59
N VAL A 186 15.87 18.84 23.43
CA VAL A 186 15.21 19.21 22.18
C VAL A 186 15.41 20.69 21.84
N THR A 187 15.38 21.59 22.83
CA THR A 187 15.64 23.02 22.57
C THR A 187 17.08 23.28 22.12
N LYS A 188 18.06 22.57 22.69
CA LYS A 188 19.47 22.65 22.26
C LYS A 188 19.60 22.20 20.81
N LEU A 189 19.00 21.07 20.46
CA LEU A 189 18.99 20.57 19.09
C LEU A 189 18.32 21.54 18.10
N VAL A 190 17.23 22.20 18.49
CA VAL A 190 16.59 23.23 17.64
C VAL A 190 17.55 24.39 17.38
N GLN A 191 18.29 24.80 18.41
CA GLN A 191 19.25 25.90 18.30
C GLN A 191 20.43 25.50 17.40
N GLU A 192 21.01 24.32 17.60
CA GLU A 192 22.08 23.77 16.75
C GLU A 192 21.64 23.71 15.28
N MET A 193 20.44 23.18 15.00
CA MET A 193 19.90 23.12 13.64
C MET A 193 19.66 24.51 13.02
N LYS A 194 19.37 25.52 13.84
CA LYS A 194 19.21 26.90 13.38
C LYS A 194 20.57 27.51 13.03
N GLU A 195 21.57 27.30 13.87
CA GLU A 195 22.94 27.80 13.69
C GLU A 195 23.63 27.13 12.49
N GLU A 196 23.50 25.82 12.31
CA GLU A 196 23.99 25.11 11.11
C GLU A 196 23.39 25.70 9.84
N ARG A 197 22.10 26.02 9.87
CA ARG A 197 21.43 26.60 8.72
C ARG A 197 21.88 28.03 8.42
N GLU A 198 22.09 28.85 9.44
CA GLU A 198 22.63 30.20 9.24
C GLU A 198 24.03 30.15 8.62
N LYS A 199 24.86 29.17 9.01
CA LYS A 199 26.15 28.90 8.38
C LYS A 199 25.99 28.49 6.91
N ASP A 200 25.08 27.55 6.61
CA ASP A 200 24.79 27.13 5.23
C ASP A 200 24.35 28.29 4.32
N VAL A 201 23.39 29.11 4.79
CA VAL A 201 22.91 30.28 4.04
C VAL A 201 24.03 31.30 3.83
N SER A 202 24.89 31.49 4.82
CA SER A 202 26.05 32.38 4.70
C SER A 202 27.08 31.85 3.69
N HIS A 203 27.26 30.52 3.60
CA HIS A 203 28.12 29.87 2.62
C HIS A 203 27.55 30.01 1.21
N GLU A 204 26.28 29.67 1.00
CA GLU A 204 25.59 29.79 -0.30
C GLU A 204 25.62 31.23 -0.83
N ARG A 205 25.43 32.23 0.04
CA ARG A 205 25.55 33.66 -0.35
C ARG A 205 26.97 34.06 -0.76
N LYS A 206 28.00 33.51 -0.10
CA LYS A 206 29.41 33.79 -0.42
C LYS A 206 29.84 33.12 -1.73
N GLU A 207 29.31 31.95 -2.05
CA GLU A 207 29.55 31.30 -3.34
C GLU A 207 28.89 32.07 -4.49
N LEU A 208 27.61 32.44 -4.34
CA LEU A 208 26.90 33.23 -5.35
C LEU A 208 27.53 34.61 -5.63
N SER A 209 28.26 35.19 -4.67
CA SER A 209 28.95 36.47 -4.87
C SER A 209 30.34 36.34 -5.50
N LYS A 210 30.87 35.13 -5.69
CA LYS A 210 32.16 34.90 -6.37
C LYS A 210 32.00 34.71 -7.89
N ASP A 211 30.78 34.39 -8.32
CA ASP A 211 30.44 34.12 -9.73
C ASP A 211 29.86 35.36 -10.45
N LEU A 212 29.87 36.54 -9.80
CA LEU A 212 29.47 37.86 -10.31
C LEU A 212 30.69 38.79 -10.38
#